data_AF-A0A835V3I2-F1
#
_entry.id   AF-A0A835V3I2-F1
#
_cell.length_a   1.000
_cell.length_b   1.000
_cell.length_c   1.000
_cell.angle_alpha   90.00
_cell.angle_beta   90.00
_cell.angle_gamma   90.00
#
_symmetry.space_group_name_H-M   'P 1'
#
loop_
_entity.id
_entity.type
_entity.pdbx_description
1 polymer ?
#
loop_
_entity_poly.entity_id
_entity_poly.type
_entity_poly.pdbx_seq_one_letter_code
_entity_poly.pdbx_strand_id
1 'polypeptide(L)'
;MVPHPDGSNRVFLSNQAGQIWLAAIPAQTSGGTLSFDESNPFLDISDLVHSDTAFGVMSLAFHPNFAKNGRFFVSFNCDKTQITSCSGRCSCNTDVDCDPSKLGLDNGVQPCRYQSVISEFTVNGSSSAPSEVNILMILLTIQLLLYKFEHS
;
A
#
# COMPACT_ATOMS: atom_id res chain seq x y z
N MET A 1 4.02 9.40 -3.86
CA MET A 1 5.47 9.43 -4.09
C MET A 1 6.17 9.36 -2.74
N VAL A 2 7.17 8.50 -2.58
CA VAL A 2 7.90 8.28 -1.31
C VAL A 2 9.40 8.28 -1.60
N PRO A 3 10.24 9.01 -0.86
CA PRO A 3 11.70 8.99 -1.06
C PRO A 3 12.29 7.61 -0.81
N HIS A 4 13.31 7.25 -1.59
CA HIS A 4 14.07 6.03 -1.36
C HIS A 4 14.84 6.14 -0.02
N PRO A 5 14.81 5.12 0.85
CA PRO A 5 15.34 5.21 2.22
C PRO A 5 16.89 5.24 2.32
N ASP A 6 17.60 5.19 1.20
CA ASP A 6 19.08 5.28 1.15
C ASP A 6 19.59 6.73 1.08
N GLY A 7 18.69 7.73 1.05
CA GLY A 7 19.06 9.14 0.94
C GLY A 7 19.52 9.57 -0.46
N SER A 8 19.36 8.71 -1.47
CA SER A 8 19.62 9.08 -2.87
C SER A 8 18.51 9.97 -3.43
N ASN A 9 18.78 10.59 -4.59
CA ASN A 9 17.79 11.36 -5.35
C ASN A 9 16.82 10.45 -6.12
N ARG A 10 16.28 9.43 -5.44
CA ARG A 10 15.32 8.48 -6.01
C ARG A 10 14.04 8.44 -5.19
N VAL A 11 12.94 8.17 -5.86
CA VAL A 11 11.61 8.05 -5.26
C VAL A 11 10.91 6.81 -5.78
N PHE A 12 10.03 6.27 -4.95
CA PHE A 12 9.00 5.35 -5.36
C PHE A 12 7.77 6.15 -5.77
N LEU A 13 7.39 6.02 -7.05
CA LEU A 13 6.20 6.62 -7.62
C LEU A 13 5.15 5.52 -7.77
N SER A 14 3.96 5.73 -7.23
CA SER A 14 2.85 4.78 -7.32
C SER A 14 1.72 5.43 -8.09
N ASN A 15 1.08 4.69 -9.00
CA ASN A 15 -0.23 5.10 -9.52
C ASN A 15 -1.36 4.51 -8.66
N GLN A 16 -2.57 4.99 -8.90
CA GLN A 16 -3.76 4.52 -8.19
C GLN A 16 -4.04 3.04 -8.44
N ALA A 17 -3.70 2.54 -9.64
CA ALA A 17 -4.03 1.19 -10.10
C ALA A 17 -3.12 0.08 -9.55
N GLY A 18 -2.05 0.38 -8.81
CA GLY A 18 -1.21 -0.65 -8.19
C GLY A 18 0.19 -0.82 -8.76
N GLN A 19 0.61 0.03 -9.70
CA GLN A 19 1.96 0.00 -10.24
C GLN A 19 2.86 0.97 -9.48
N ILE A 20 4.07 0.51 -9.16
CA ILE A 20 5.06 1.24 -8.39
C ILE A 20 6.37 1.22 -9.15
N TRP A 21 6.93 2.39 -9.44
CA TRP A 21 8.19 2.57 -10.15
C TRP A 21 9.24 3.23 -9.26
N LEU A 22 10.50 2.94 -9.56
CA LEU A 22 11.63 3.68 -9.01
C LEU A 22 12.03 4.78 -10.01
N ALA A 23 11.86 6.04 -9.62
CA ALA A 23 12.16 7.20 -10.45
C ALA A 23 13.35 8.00 -9.90
N ALA A 24 14.11 8.61 -10.79
CA ALA A 24 15.15 9.57 -10.42
C ALA A 24 14.56 10.99 -10.36
N ILE A 25 14.87 11.71 -9.27
CA ILE A 25 14.54 13.13 -9.15
C ILE A 25 15.64 13.94 -9.88
N PRO A 26 15.28 14.80 -10.84
CA PRO A 26 16.23 15.69 -11.49
C PRO A 26 16.76 16.75 -10.50
N ALA A 27 17.91 17.35 -10.80
CA ALA A 27 18.42 18.47 -10.00
C ALA A 27 17.38 19.61 -9.94
N GLN A 28 17.15 20.17 -8.75
CA GLN A 28 16.08 21.18 -8.52
C GLN A 28 16.17 22.40 -9.45
N THR A 29 17.36 22.71 -9.97
CA THR A 29 17.61 23.85 -10.86
C THR A 29 17.48 23.52 -12.34
N SER A 30 17.25 22.25 -12.72
CA SER A 30 17.27 21.84 -14.13
C SER A 30 15.91 21.97 -14.83
N GLY A 31 14.81 22.13 -14.08
CA GLY A 31 13.45 22.08 -14.65
C GLY A 31 13.12 20.73 -15.30
N GLY A 32 13.89 19.68 -15.00
CA GLY A 32 13.71 18.35 -15.59
C GLY A 32 12.46 17.66 -15.08
N THR A 33 12.01 16.65 -15.82
CA THR A 33 10.92 15.76 -15.43
C THR A 33 11.43 14.55 -14.64
N LEU A 34 10.56 13.93 -13.85
CA LEU A 34 10.85 12.62 -13.26
C LEU A 34 11.08 11.60 -14.38
N SER A 35 12.17 10.84 -14.28
CA SER A 35 12.51 9.80 -15.25
C SER A 35 12.40 8.43 -14.60
N PHE A 36 11.63 7.54 -15.23
CA PHE A 36 11.44 6.14 -14.85
C PHE A 36 11.03 5.33 -16.08
N ASP A 37 11.26 4.01 -16.04
CA ASP A 37 10.86 3.08 -17.08
C ASP A 37 9.43 2.60 -16.83
N GLU A 38 8.45 3.21 -17.52
CA GLU A 38 7.03 2.86 -17.39
C GLU A 38 6.75 1.37 -17.67
N SER A 39 7.53 0.75 -18.56
CA SER A 39 7.35 -0.65 -18.96
C SER A 39 7.86 -1.66 -17.93
N ASN A 40 8.61 -1.20 -16.93
CA ASN A 40 9.27 -2.04 -15.93
C ASN A 40 9.03 -1.52 -14.51
N PRO A 41 7.83 -1.74 -13.95
CA PRO A 41 7.53 -1.37 -12.57
C PRO A 41 8.44 -2.14 -11.60
N PHE A 42 8.83 -1.47 -10.53
CA PHE A 42 9.53 -2.08 -9.40
C PHE A 42 8.65 -3.12 -8.69
N LEU A 43 7.34 -2.80 -8.58
CA LEU A 43 6.32 -3.71 -8.06
C LEU A 43 5.02 -3.43 -8.82
N ASP A 44 4.38 -4.50 -9.28
CA ASP A 44 3.03 -4.45 -9.85
C ASP A 44 2.10 -5.30 -8.98
N ILE A 45 1.14 -4.65 -8.34
CA ILE A 45 0.07 -5.28 -7.56
C ILE A 45 -1.30 -4.96 -8.15
N SER A 46 -1.38 -4.59 -9.43
CA SER A 46 -2.65 -4.22 -10.07
C SER A 46 -3.71 -5.32 -10.01
N ASP A 47 -3.29 -6.59 -10.04
CA ASP A 47 -4.18 -7.75 -9.83
C ASP A 47 -4.75 -7.84 -8.41
N LEU A 48 -4.15 -7.13 -7.44
CA LEU A 48 -4.61 -7.08 -6.04
C LEU A 48 -5.45 -5.84 -5.73
N VAL A 49 -5.25 -4.78 -6.50
CA VAL A 49 -5.81 -3.45 -6.22
C VAL A 49 -7.16 -3.28 -6.91
N HIS A 50 -8.18 -3.02 -6.12
CA HIS A 50 -9.39 -2.39 -6.62
C HIS A 50 -9.14 -0.88 -6.73
N SER A 51 -9.25 -0.34 -7.94
CA SER A 51 -9.08 1.09 -8.19
C SER A 51 -10.30 1.69 -8.89
N ASP A 52 -10.68 2.88 -8.43
CA ASP A 52 -11.70 3.75 -9.03
C ASP A 52 -11.44 5.20 -8.59
N THR A 53 -12.44 6.08 -8.63
CA THR A 53 -12.27 7.48 -8.20
C THR A 53 -11.86 7.66 -6.72
N ALA A 54 -12.17 6.71 -5.83
CA ALA A 54 -11.93 6.78 -4.40
C ALA A 54 -10.99 5.67 -3.87
N PHE A 55 -10.85 4.57 -4.61
CA PHE A 55 -10.06 3.41 -4.22
C PHE A 55 -8.78 3.28 -5.02
N GLY A 56 -7.79 2.61 -4.44
CA GLY A 56 -6.54 2.27 -5.11
C GLY A 56 -5.39 2.08 -4.12
N VAL A 57 -4.17 2.34 -4.58
CA VAL A 57 -3.01 2.47 -3.69
C VAL A 57 -3.14 3.75 -2.85
N MET A 58 -3.08 3.59 -1.53
CA MET A 58 -3.24 4.68 -0.57
C MET A 58 -1.89 5.16 -0.04
N SER A 59 -0.98 4.24 0.32
CA SER A 59 0.32 4.61 0.88
C SER A 59 1.39 3.55 0.67
N LEU A 60 2.65 3.97 0.81
CA LEU A 60 3.82 3.11 0.81
C LEU A 60 4.74 3.54 1.96
N ALA A 61 5.29 2.57 2.69
CA ALA A 61 6.22 2.83 3.78
C ALA A 61 7.36 1.81 3.82
N PHE A 62 8.56 2.26 4.16
CA PHE A 62 9.73 1.39 4.31
C PHE A 62 9.88 0.94 5.76
N HIS A 63 10.27 -0.31 5.95
CA HIS A 63 10.73 -0.77 7.26
C HIS A 63 11.97 0.05 7.68
N PRO A 64 12.13 0.43 8.96
CA PRO A 64 13.28 1.25 9.39
C PRO A 64 14.65 0.63 9.05
N ASN A 65 14.73 -0.69 9.00
CA ASN A 65 15.90 -1.46 8.57
C ASN A 65 15.86 -1.91 7.10
N PHE A 66 15.19 -1.19 6.20
CA PHE A 66 15.03 -1.57 4.79
C PHE A 66 16.36 -1.89 4.11
N ALA A 67 17.42 -1.13 4.37
CA ALA A 67 18.75 -1.38 3.81
C ALA A 67 19.33 -2.77 4.18
N LYS A 68 18.83 -3.39 5.26
CA LYS A 68 19.28 -4.71 5.72
C LYS A 68 18.30 -5.84 5.35
N ASN A 69 16.99 -5.54 5.30
CA ASN A 69 15.97 -6.59 5.16
C ASN A 69 15.08 -6.45 3.91
N GLY A 70 15.17 -5.35 3.17
CA GLY A 70 14.37 -5.10 1.97
C GLY A 70 12.87 -5.00 2.21
N ARG A 71 12.39 -4.88 3.46
CA ARG A 71 10.95 -4.93 3.78
C ARG A 71 10.28 -3.57 3.61
N PHE A 72 9.17 -3.55 2.89
CA PHE A 72 8.32 -2.38 2.73
C PHE A 72 6.85 -2.79 2.73
N PHE A 73 5.98 -1.81 2.88
CA PHE A 73 4.54 -2.03 3.05
C PHE A 73 3.80 -1.16 2.06
N VAL A 74 2.74 -1.71 1.46
CA VAL A 74 1.81 -0.98 0.61
C VAL A 74 0.42 -1.09 1.21
N SER A 75 -0.24 0.05 1.39
CA SER A 75 -1.65 0.11 1.73
C SER A 75 -2.48 0.34 0.48
N PHE A 76 -3.50 -0.48 0.27
CA PHE A 76 -4.37 -0.41 -0.91
C PHE A 76 -5.77 -0.94 -0.60
N ASN A 77 -6.71 -0.64 -1.50
CA ASN A 77 -8.04 -1.23 -1.49
C ASN A 77 -8.08 -2.47 -2.37
N CYS A 78 -8.73 -3.53 -1.93
CA CYS A 78 -8.98 -4.74 -2.72
C CYS A 78 -10.47 -5.09 -2.72
N ASP A 79 -10.91 -5.90 -3.69
CA ASP A 79 -12.28 -6.40 -3.79
C ASP A 79 -12.35 -7.84 -3.30
N LYS A 80 -12.98 -8.06 -2.15
CA LYS A 80 -13.15 -9.40 -1.54
C LYS A 80 -13.99 -10.35 -2.38
N THR A 81 -14.80 -9.84 -3.31
CA THR A 81 -15.54 -10.70 -4.24
C THR A 81 -14.68 -11.23 -5.38
N GLN A 82 -13.55 -10.58 -5.66
CA GLN A 82 -12.61 -11.00 -6.70
C GLN A 82 -11.43 -11.77 -6.10
N ILE A 83 -10.98 -11.36 -4.91
CA ILE A 83 -9.76 -11.86 -4.28
C ILE A 83 -10.11 -12.41 -2.90
N THR A 84 -10.03 -13.72 -2.73
CA THR A 84 -10.37 -14.38 -1.46
C THR A 84 -9.43 -14.01 -0.31
N SER A 85 -8.18 -13.68 -0.60
CA SER A 85 -7.20 -13.19 0.38
C SER A 85 -7.35 -11.70 0.72
N CYS A 86 -8.28 -10.98 0.11
CA CYS A 86 -8.63 -9.62 0.49
C CYS A 86 -9.28 -9.63 1.87
N SER A 87 -8.45 -9.46 2.90
CA SER A 87 -8.81 -9.49 4.31
C SER A 87 -8.18 -8.31 5.05
N GLY A 88 -8.90 -7.21 5.09
CA GLY A 88 -8.49 -5.94 5.67
C GLY A 88 -9.62 -5.26 6.44
N ARG A 89 -9.45 -3.97 6.72
CA ARG A 89 -10.47 -3.14 7.37
C ARG A 89 -11.50 -2.66 6.35
N CYS A 90 -12.75 -2.55 6.77
CA CYS A 90 -13.82 -1.92 6.01
C CYS A 90 -14.63 -1.00 6.93
N SER A 91 -15.58 -0.23 6.39
CA SER A 91 -16.38 0.74 7.18
C SER A 91 -17.21 0.10 8.29
N CYS A 92 -17.54 -1.19 8.22
CA CYS A 92 -18.26 -1.90 9.28
C CYS A 92 -17.25 -2.50 10.26
N ASN A 93 -17.03 -1.81 11.39
CA ASN A 93 -16.07 -2.24 12.40
C ASN A 93 -16.69 -3.27 13.35
N THR A 94 -16.11 -4.47 13.39
CA THR A 94 -16.53 -5.54 14.31
C THR A 94 -16.27 -5.19 15.78
N ASP A 95 -15.33 -4.29 16.08
CA ASP A 95 -15.05 -3.84 17.46
C ASP A 95 -16.24 -3.08 18.09
N VAL A 96 -17.21 -2.67 17.28
CA VAL A 96 -18.47 -2.04 17.71
C VAL A 96 -19.69 -2.88 17.33
N ASP A 97 -19.52 -4.21 17.22
CA ASP A 97 -20.57 -5.19 16.88
C ASP A 97 -21.32 -4.88 15.57
N CYS A 98 -20.64 -4.25 14.61
CA CYS A 98 -21.18 -4.05 13.27
C CYS A 98 -21.21 -5.38 12.50
N ASP A 99 -22.40 -5.85 12.14
CA ASP A 99 -22.60 -7.00 11.27
C ASP A 99 -22.89 -6.53 9.83
N PRO A 100 -21.95 -6.70 8.88
CA PRO A 100 -22.12 -6.22 7.52
C PRO A 100 -23.25 -6.94 6.76
N SER A 101 -23.69 -8.10 7.23
CA SER A 101 -24.83 -8.84 6.66
C SER A 101 -26.18 -8.17 6.96
N LYS A 102 -26.23 -7.34 8.01
CA LYS A 102 -27.42 -6.59 8.41
C LYS A 102 -27.50 -5.20 7.78
N LEU A 103 -26.46 -4.80 7.06
CA LEU A 103 -26.41 -3.54 6.35
C LEU A 103 -26.98 -3.71 4.93
N GLY A 104 -27.77 -2.73 4.49
CA GLY A 104 -28.24 -2.67 3.10
C GLY A 104 -27.11 -2.34 2.13
N LEU A 105 -27.40 -2.43 0.83
CA LEU A 105 -26.46 -2.01 -0.21
C LEU A 105 -26.22 -0.50 -0.14
N ASP A 106 -24.96 -0.08 -0.24
CA ASP A 106 -24.57 1.32 -0.40
C ASP A 106 -24.19 1.55 -1.86
N ASN A 107 -24.96 2.38 -2.58
CA ASN A 107 -24.82 2.58 -4.03
C ASN A 107 -24.76 1.27 -4.85
N GLY A 108 -25.49 0.24 -4.42
CA GLY A 108 -25.51 -1.08 -5.07
C GLY A 108 -24.31 -1.97 -4.73
N VAL A 109 -23.42 -1.52 -3.84
CA VAL A 109 -22.26 -2.27 -3.37
C VAL A 109 -22.57 -2.92 -2.01
N GLN A 110 -22.19 -4.18 -1.86
CA GLN A 110 -22.29 -4.87 -0.57
C GLN A 110 -21.33 -4.22 0.44
N PRO A 111 -21.81 -3.85 1.65
CA PRO A 111 -20.97 -3.45 2.76
C PRO A 111 -19.77 -4.39 2.95
N CYS A 112 -18.58 -3.81 3.08
CA CYS A 112 -17.31 -4.55 3.22
C CYS A 112 -16.88 -5.42 2.04
N ARG A 113 -17.45 -5.19 0.84
CA ARG A 113 -16.88 -5.70 -0.42
C ARG A 113 -15.44 -5.21 -0.62
N TYR A 114 -15.26 -3.89 -0.54
CA TYR A 114 -13.95 -3.28 -0.66
C TYR A 114 -13.30 -3.18 0.72
N GLN A 115 -12.03 -3.58 0.80
CA GLN A 115 -11.29 -3.61 2.06
C GLN A 115 -9.97 -2.89 1.92
N SER A 116 -9.60 -2.11 2.93
CA SER A 116 -8.28 -1.50 3.07
C SER A 116 -7.32 -2.51 3.71
N VAL A 117 -6.32 -2.92 2.94
CA VAL A 117 -5.28 -3.88 3.32
C VAL A 117 -3.94 -3.18 3.44
N ILE A 118 -3.08 -3.70 4.31
CA ILE A 118 -1.65 -3.37 4.34
C ILE A 118 -0.91 -4.68 4.11
N SER A 119 -0.19 -4.78 3.01
CA SER A 119 0.62 -5.95 2.69
C SER A 119 2.10 -5.62 2.79
N GLU A 120 2.86 -6.59 3.30
CA GLU A 120 4.31 -6.54 3.36
C GLU A 120 4.91 -7.15 2.09
N PHE A 121 5.95 -6.50 1.57
CA PHE A 121 6.74 -6.95 0.44
C PHE A 121 8.22 -6.91 0.82
N THR A 122 9.02 -7.78 0.22
CA THR A 122 10.46 -7.85 0.44
C THR A 122 11.21 -7.76 -0.88
N VAL A 123 12.22 -6.90 -0.93
CA VAL A 123 13.15 -6.81 -2.06
C VAL A 123 14.17 -7.96 -1.96
N ASN A 124 13.88 -9.09 -2.59
CA ASN A 124 14.85 -10.15 -2.85
C ASN A 124 14.52 -10.76 -4.22
N GLY A 125 15.54 -10.96 -5.06
CA GLY A 125 15.38 -11.40 -6.45
C GLY A 125 14.41 -12.58 -6.55
N SER A 126 13.34 -12.42 -7.34
CA SER A 126 12.27 -13.39 -7.57
C SER A 126 11.47 -13.85 -6.34
N SER A 127 10.46 -13.07 -5.92
CA SER A 127 9.11 -13.61 -5.62
C SER A 127 8.14 -12.49 -5.24
N SER A 128 7.10 -12.34 -6.05
CA SER A 128 5.95 -11.45 -5.89
C SER A 128 4.86 -12.04 -4.97
N ALA A 129 5.20 -12.97 -4.08
CA ALA A 129 4.23 -13.61 -3.22
C ALA A 129 4.04 -12.80 -1.92
N PRO A 130 2.82 -12.26 -1.65
CA PRO A 130 2.53 -11.62 -0.38
C PRO A 130 2.55 -12.68 0.73
N SER A 131 3.35 -12.46 1.77
CA SER A 131 3.22 -13.20 3.02
C SER A 131 2.02 -12.66 3.80
N GLU A 132 1.09 -13.53 4.18
CA GLU A 132 0.03 -13.18 5.15
C GLU A 132 0.69 -12.88 6.50
N VAL A 133 0.76 -11.60 6.88
CA VAL A 133 1.36 -11.19 8.15
C VAL A 133 0.27 -10.97 9.20
N ASN A 134 0.45 -11.62 10.35
CA ASN A 134 -0.45 -11.59 11.48
C ASN A 134 -0.62 -10.15 12.02
N ILE A 135 -1.86 -9.65 11.92
CA ILE A 135 -2.28 -8.24 12.05
C ILE A 135 -1.92 -7.60 13.41
N LEU A 136 -1.73 -8.41 14.45
CA LEU A 136 -1.57 -7.92 15.82
C LEU A 136 -0.20 -7.25 16.12
N MET A 137 0.89 -7.64 15.44
CA MET A 137 2.21 -7.03 15.67
C MET A 137 2.50 -5.80 14.80
N ILE A 138 1.85 -5.69 13.64
CA ILE A 138 2.07 -4.56 12.71
C ILE A 138 1.38 -3.29 13.21
N LEU A 139 0.17 -3.40 13.78
CA LEU A 139 -0.57 -2.24 14.33
C LEU A 139 0.23 -1.48 15.39
N LEU A 140 0.88 -2.18 16.33
CA LEU A 140 1.73 -1.54 17.34
C LEU A 140 2.91 -0.80 16.73
N THR A 141 3.54 -1.38 15.70
CA THR A 141 4.72 -0.78 15.06
C THR A 141 4.33 0.42 14.18
N ILE A 142 3.22 0.35 13.45
CA ILE A 142 2.69 1.46 12.66
C ILE A 142 2.20 2.58 13.57
N GLN A 143 1.55 2.27 14.70
CA GLN A 143 1.09 3.29 15.65
C GLN A 143 2.27 4.01 16.33
N LEU A 144 3.36 3.30 16.64
CA LEU A 144 4.61 3.89 17.11
C LEU A 144 5.32 4.74 16.04
N LEU A 145 5.25 4.34 14.77
CA LEU A 145 5.81 5.10 13.64
C LEU A 145 4.99 6.37 13.36
N LEU A 146 3.67 6.30 13.40
CA LEU A 146 2.78 7.45 13.26
C LEU A 146 2.94 8.43 14.44
N TYR A 147 3.03 7.92 15.67
CA TYR A 147 3.27 8.75 16.86
C TYR A 147 4.60 9.51 16.78
N LYS A 148 5.67 8.86 16.30
CA LYS A 148 6.96 9.52 16.05
C LYS A 148 6.93 10.56 14.93
N PHE A 149 6.02 10.43 13.97
CA PHE A 149 5.87 11.38 12.88
C PHE A 149 5.05 12.61 13.28
N GLU A 150 4.06 12.46 14.16
CA GLU A 150 3.28 13.59 14.69
C GLU A 150 4.05 14.45 15.71
N HIS A 151 5.16 13.94 16.26
CA HIS A 151 5.95 14.60 17.32
C HIS A 151 7.38 14.96 16.88
N SER A 152 7.64 15.08 15.58
CA SER A 152 8.90 15.61 15.01
C SER A 152 8.65 16.84 14.16
#